data_AF-A0A7S2F8I2-F1
#
_entry.id   AF-A0A7S2F8I2-F1
#
_cell.length_a   1.000
_cell.length_b   1.000
_cell.length_c   1.000
_cell.angle_alpha   90.00
_cell.angle_beta   90.00
_cell.angle_gamma   90.00
#
_symmetry.space_group_name_H-M   'P 1'
#
loop_
_entity.id
_entity.type
_entity.pdbx_description
1 polymer ?
#
loop_
_entity_poly.entity_id
_entity_poly.type
_entity_poly.pdbx_seq_one_letter_code
_entity_poly.pdbx_strand_id
1 'polypeptide(L)'
;EEGGALVFLKAGALIFGGLAIVATFADPAVGAIGRFSDAAGFNPFYVAFIATPFASNASEVVSSYLFAKKKRLRNISLTYSQIYGAVTMNNTVCLGIFLAVVYLRGLTWDFSAEVTTNVVVILAMALIGRSSTTFPSWTALPAITLYPLSIGLIAYLETSLGWH
;
A
#
# COMPACT_ATOMS: atom_id res chain seq x y z
N GLU A 1 9.88 38.17 3.04
CA GLU A 1 8.69 37.37 3.40
C GLU A 1 7.74 37.06 2.24
N GLU A 2 7.60 37.92 1.22
CA GLU A 2 6.63 37.73 0.12
C GLU A 2 6.80 36.43 -0.70
N GLY A 3 8.02 35.91 -0.85
CA GLY A 3 8.27 34.64 -1.54
C GLY A 3 7.76 33.40 -0.78
N GLY A 4 7.67 33.45 0.56
CA GLY A 4 7.21 32.32 1.37
C GLY A 4 5.72 32.09 1.21
N ALA A 5 4.92 33.16 1.31
CA ALA A 5 3.46 33.08 1.18
C ALA A 5 3.03 32.53 -0.19
N LEU A 6 3.68 32.95 -1.28
CA LEU A 6 3.40 32.44 -2.62
C LEU A 6 3.73 30.95 -2.76
N VAL A 7 4.82 30.48 -2.13
CA VAL A 7 5.18 29.05 -2.13
C VAL A 7 4.14 28.23 -1.36
N PHE A 8 3.68 28.71 -0.20
CA PHE A 8 2.61 28.02 0.55
C PHE A 8 1.29 27.99 -0.22
N LEU A 9 0.91 29.10 -0.87
CA LEU A 9 -0.30 29.15 -1.70
C LEU A 9 -0.22 28.16 -2.86
N LYS A 10 0.93 28.11 -3.56
CA LYS A 10 1.15 27.19 -4.67
C LYS A 10 1.14 25.73 -4.21
N ALA A 11 1.77 25.43 -3.07
CA ALA A 11 1.74 24.09 -2.48
C ALA A 11 0.30 23.69 -2.10
N GLY A 12 -0.46 24.60 -1.46
CA GLY A 12 -1.86 24.38 -1.14
C GLY A 12 -2.72 24.14 -2.38
N ALA A 13 -2.53 24.92 -3.43
CA ALA A 13 -3.23 24.75 -4.70
C ALA A 13 -2.93 23.39 -5.36
N LEU A 14 -1.68 22.95 -5.34
CA LEU A 14 -1.28 21.64 -5.88
C LEU A 14 -1.88 20.48 -5.06
N ILE A 15 -1.87 20.58 -3.72
CA ILE A 15 -2.46 19.57 -2.84
C ILE A 15 -3.97 19.47 -3.07
N PHE A 16 -4.67 20.61 -3.10
CA PHE A 16 -6.12 20.63 -3.31
C PHE A 16 -6.50 20.17 -4.71
N GLY A 17 -5.74 20.57 -5.73
CA GLY A 17 -5.93 20.09 -7.09
C GLY A 17 -5.76 18.57 -7.20
N GLY A 18 -4.72 18.02 -6.58
CA GLY A 18 -4.51 16.58 -6.50
C GLY A 18 -5.66 15.86 -5.77
N LEU A 19 -6.11 16.41 -4.64
CA LEU A 19 -7.25 15.88 -3.90
C LEU A 19 -8.53 15.87 -4.74
N ALA A 20 -8.82 16.95 -5.47
CA ALA A 20 -9.99 17.04 -6.33
C ALA A 20 -9.95 15.99 -7.47
N ILE A 21 -8.77 15.78 -8.07
CA ILE A 21 -8.58 14.72 -9.07
C ILE A 21 -8.84 13.35 -8.44
N VAL A 22 -8.22 13.03 -7.30
CA VAL A 22 -8.43 11.73 -6.65
C VAL A 22 -9.90 11.53 -6.28
N ALA A 23 -10.57 12.53 -5.72
CA ALA A 23 -11.98 12.45 -5.34
C ALA A 23 -12.91 12.22 -6.53
N THR A 24 -12.61 12.81 -7.69
CA THR A 24 -13.43 12.65 -8.90
C THR A 24 -13.16 11.33 -9.63
N PHE A 25 -11.94 10.80 -9.55
CA PHE A 25 -11.54 9.58 -10.27
C PHE A 25 -11.55 8.30 -9.40
N ALA A 26 -11.72 8.40 -8.08
CA ALA A 26 -11.76 7.24 -7.19
C ALA A 26 -12.91 6.27 -7.54
N ASP A 27 -14.15 6.75 -7.64
CA ASP A 27 -15.30 5.89 -7.95
C ASP A 27 -15.20 5.23 -9.34
N PRO A 28 -14.84 5.96 -10.42
CA PRO A 28 -14.55 5.34 -11.71
C PRO A 28 -13.46 4.27 -11.67
N ALA A 29 -12.39 4.49 -10.90
CA ALA A 29 -11.29 3.53 -10.78
C ALA A 29 -11.75 2.24 -10.09
N VAL A 30 -12.50 2.34 -8.98
CA VAL A 30 -13.08 1.18 -8.30
C VAL A 30 -14.07 0.45 -9.22
N GLY A 31 -14.91 1.18 -9.96
CA GLY A 31 -15.84 0.61 -10.93
C GLY A 31 -15.15 -0.10 -12.10
N ALA A 32 -14.00 0.41 -12.57
CA ALA A 32 -13.21 -0.25 -13.60
C ALA A 32 -12.61 -1.57 -13.11
N ILE A 33 -12.11 -1.60 -11.87
CA ILE A 33 -11.64 -2.85 -11.23
C ILE A 33 -12.78 -3.86 -11.13
N GLY A 34 -13.97 -3.45 -10.69
CA GLY A 34 -15.15 -4.32 -10.61
C GLY A 34 -15.49 -4.94 -11.96
N ARG A 35 -15.64 -4.12 -13.02
CA ARG A 35 -15.95 -4.60 -14.38
C ARG A 35 -14.87 -5.53 -14.95
N PHE A 36 -13.60 -5.23 -14.69
CA PHE A 36 -12.51 -6.12 -15.09
C PHE A 36 -12.61 -7.45 -14.35
N SER A 37 -12.90 -7.41 -13.05
CA SER A 37 -13.07 -8.60 -12.22
C SER A 37 -14.20 -9.49 -12.72
N ASP A 38 -15.36 -8.91 -13.06
CA ASP A 38 -16.51 -9.61 -13.61
C ASP A 38 -16.17 -10.29 -14.95
N ALA A 39 -15.43 -9.60 -15.82
CA ALA A 39 -14.99 -10.14 -17.11
C ALA A 39 -13.93 -11.24 -16.97
N ALA A 40 -13.05 -11.13 -15.97
CA ALA A 40 -11.97 -12.08 -15.71
C ALA A 40 -12.39 -13.28 -14.86
N GLY A 41 -13.54 -13.22 -14.19
CA GLY A 41 -14.05 -14.27 -13.31
C GLY A 41 -13.33 -14.36 -11.96
N PHE A 42 -12.69 -13.28 -11.51
CA PHE A 42 -12.04 -13.20 -10.19
C PHE A 42 -12.85 -12.34 -9.22
N ASN A 43 -12.60 -12.46 -7.91
CA ASN A 43 -13.18 -11.54 -6.94
C ASN A 43 -12.48 -10.15 -7.04
N PRO A 44 -13.24 -9.03 -7.04
CA PRO A 44 -12.70 -7.67 -7.17
C PRO A 44 -11.60 -7.34 -6.17
N PHE A 45 -11.64 -7.92 -4.97
CA PHE A 45 -10.62 -7.76 -3.96
C PHE A 45 -9.24 -8.20 -4.47
N TYR A 46 -9.10 -9.40 -5.06
CA TYR A 46 -7.81 -9.90 -5.54
C TYR A 46 -7.27 -9.06 -6.70
N VAL A 47 -8.15 -8.61 -7.60
CA VAL A 47 -7.78 -7.70 -8.68
C VAL A 47 -7.29 -6.37 -8.10
N ALA A 48 -8.02 -5.78 -7.16
CA ALA A 48 -7.65 -4.54 -6.49
C ALA A 48 -6.32 -4.67 -5.72
N PHE A 49 -6.13 -5.79 -5.01
CA PHE A 49 -4.94 -6.10 -4.22
C PHE A 49 -3.68 -6.13 -5.08
N ILE A 50 -3.80 -6.54 -6.35
CA ILE A 50 -2.70 -6.52 -7.32
C ILE A 50 -2.61 -5.18 -8.03
N ALA A 51 -3.67 -4.72 -8.69
CA ALA A 51 -3.63 -3.57 -9.57
C ALA A 51 -3.38 -2.25 -8.83
N THR A 52 -3.96 -2.08 -7.64
CA THR A 52 -3.95 -0.79 -6.93
C THR A 52 -2.55 -0.41 -6.43
N PRO A 53 -1.76 -1.32 -5.82
CA PRO A 53 -0.37 -1.02 -5.46
C PRO A 53 0.50 -0.73 -6.68
N PHE A 54 0.30 -1.44 -7.80
CA PHE A 54 1.04 -1.15 -9.03
C PHE A 54 0.72 0.24 -9.57
N ALA A 55 -0.54 0.66 -9.58
CA ALA A 55 -0.93 1.98 -10.05
C ALA A 55 -0.46 3.10 -9.10
N SER A 56 -0.65 2.91 -7.79
CA SER A 56 -0.45 3.97 -6.79
C SER A 56 1.02 4.17 -6.40
N ASN A 57 1.83 3.10 -6.44
CA ASN A 57 3.21 3.12 -5.96
C ASN A 57 4.26 3.00 -7.08
N ALA A 58 3.87 2.89 -8.35
CA ALA A 58 4.80 2.73 -9.46
C ALA A 58 5.85 3.85 -9.53
N SER A 59 5.44 5.10 -9.36
CA SER A 59 6.34 6.26 -9.40
C SER A 59 7.39 6.21 -8.28
N GLU A 60 6.98 5.76 -7.09
CA GLU A 60 7.88 5.58 -5.94
C GLU A 60 8.88 4.44 -6.19
N VAL A 61 8.44 3.31 -6.75
CA VAL A 61 9.32 2.19 -7.12
C VAL A 61 10.36 2.63 -8.15
N VAL A 62 9.95 3.32 -9.21
CA VAL A 62 10.85 3.81 -10.27
C VAL A 62 11.86 4.79 -9.70
N SER A 63 11.40 5.76 -8.90
CA SER A 63 12.30 6.76 -8.30
C SER A 63 13.30 6.11 -7.33
N SER A 64 12.84 5.21 -6.46
CA SER A 64 13.65 4.44 -5.52
C SER A 64 14.71 3.61 -6.24
N TYR A 65 14.35 2.96 -7.34
CA TYR A 65 15.29 2.22 -8.17
C TYR A 65 16.37 3.13 -8.78
N LEU A 66 15.98 4.28 -9.34
CA LEU A 66 16.92 5.24 -9.92
C LEU A 66 17.87 5.81 -8.85
N PHE A 67 17.40 6.03 -7.62
CA PHE A 67 18.24 6.43 -6.50
C PHE A 67 19.20 5.32 -6.06
N ALA A 68 18.72 4.08 -5.95
CA ALA A 68 19.53 2.92 -5.57
C ALA A 68 20.60 2.59 -6.62
N LYS A 69 20.31 2.80 -7.92
CA LYS A 69 21.25 2.58 -9.04
C LYS A 69 22.53 3.41 -8.93
N LYS A 70 22.50 4.54 -8.20
CA LYS A 70 23.69 5.37 -7.95
C LYS A 70 24.70 4.73 -6.98
N LYS A 71 24.36 3.61 -6.34
CA LYS A 71 25.23 2.81 -5.44
C LYS A 71 25.89 3.62 -4.32
N ARG A 72 25.22 4.68 -3.84
CA ARG A 72 25.66 5.46 -2.68
C ARG A 72 24.95 4.97 -1.44
N LEU A 73 25.71 4.49 -0.45
CA LEU A 73 25.17 3.92 0.79
C LEU A 73 24.17 4.86 1.47
N ARG A 74 24.51 6.14 1.63
CA ARG A 74 23.60 7.15 2.21
C ARG A 74 22.28 7.28 1.45
N ASN A 75 22.30 7.22 0.11
CA ASN A 75 21.09 7.34 -0.70
C ASN A 75 20.21 6.08 -0.58
N ILE A 76 20.84 4.90 -0.54
CA ILE A 76 20.14 3.63 -0.38
C ILE A 76 19.49 3.57 1.02
N SER A 77 20.21 3.95 2.07
CA SER A 77 19.66 4.02 3.42
C SER A 77 18.52 5.03 3.53
N LEU A 78 18.65 6.22 2.92
CA LEU A 78 17.57 7.21 2.91
C LEU A 78 16.33 6.69 2.17
N THR A 79 16.52 6.07 1.01
CA THR A 79 15.43 5.46 0.22
C THR A 79 14.73 4.37 1.02
N TYR A 80 15.50 3.53 1.72
CA TYR A 80 14.95 2.49 2.58
C TYR A 80 14.10 3.06 3.72
N SER A 81 14.58 4.11 4.40
CA SER A 81 13.79 4.79 5.45
C SER A 81 12.53 5.47 4.91
N GLN A 82 12.58 6.03 3.70
CA GLN A 82 11.41 6.61 3.03
C GLN A 82 10.34 5.55 2.75
N ILE A 83 10.73 4.44 2.12
CA ILE A 83 9.81 3.32 1.81
C ILE A 83 9.24 2.75 3.11
N TYR A 84 10.07 2.54 4.13
CA TYR A 84 9.62 2.02 5.42
C TYR A 84 8.57 2.95 6.06
N GLY A 85 8.84 4.26 6.11
CA GLY A 85 7.89 5.24 6.62
C GLY A 85 6.60 5.31 5.80
N ALA A 86 6.70 5.28 4.47
CA ALA A 86 5.56 5.31 3.56
C ALA A 86 4.64 4.08 3.77
N VAL A 87 5.20 2.88 3.85
CA VAL A 87 4.44 1.64 4.08
C VAL A 87 3.79 1.65 5.47
N THR A 88 4.51 2.05 6.52
CA THR A 88 3.95 2.16 7.87
C THR A 88 2.78 3.14 7.91
N MET A 89 2.96 4.33 7.31
CA MET A 89 1.90 5.33 7.28
C MET A 89 0.70 4.85 6.48
N ASN A 90 0.90 4.28 5.29
CA ASN A 90 -0.19 3.78 4.44
C ASN A 90 -1.00 2.71 5.19
N ASN A 91 -0.34 1.70 5.77
CA ASN A 91 -1.04 0.63 6.48
C ASN A 91 -1.78 1.12 7.74
N THR A 92 -1.16 1.99 8.55
CA THR A 92 -1.78 2.43 9.81
C THR A 92 -2.89 3.45 9.59
N VAL A 93 -2.67 4.46 8.74
CA VAL A 93 -3.66 5.51 8.46
C VAL A 93 -4.81 4.96 7.63
N CYS A 94 -4.54 4.15 6.59
CA CYS A 94 -5.61 3.58 5.78
C CYS A 94 -6.47 2.60 6.59
N LEU A 95 -5.87 1.74 7.43
CA LEU A 95 -6.65 0.88 8.33
C LEU A 95 -7.48 1.72 9.31
N GLY A 96 -6.91 2.78 9.88
CA GLY A 96 -7.63 3.68 10.79
C GLY A 96 -8.84 4.35 10.11
N ILE A 97 -8.66 4.89 8.91
CA ILE A 97 -9.73 5.51 8.12
C ILE A 97 -10.79 4.46 7.74
N PHE A 98 -10.36 3.28 7.28
CA PHE A 98 -11.25 2.17 6.93
C PHE A 98 -12.14 1.78 8.11
N LEU A 99 -11.55 1.52 9.28
CA LEU A 99 -12.27 1.19 10.51
C LEU A 99 -13.21 2.32 10.95
N ALA A 100 -12.77 3.57 10.85
CA ALA A 100 -13.62 4.72 11.18
C ALA A 100 -14.85 4.79 10.26
N VAL A 101 -14.70 4.55 8.96
CA VAL A 101 -15.83 4.52 8.02
C VAL A 101 -16.77 3.36 8.32
N VAL A 102 -16.25 2.15 8.56
CA VAL A 102 -17.06 0.97 8.93
C VAL A 102 -17.88 1.26 10.18
N TYR A 103 -17.26 1.82 11.22
CA TYR A 103 -17.92 2.17 12.46
C TYR A 103 -18.98 3.26 12.29
N LEU A 104 -18.63 4.37 11.63
CA LEU A 104 -19.55 5.52 11.46
C LEU A 104 -20.74 5.20 10.53
N ARG A 105 -20.56 4.27 9.58
CA ARG A 105 -21.61 3.84 8.64
C ARG A 105 -22.40 2.63 9.14
N GLY A 106 -21.99 2.00 10.25
CA GLY A 106 -22.62 0.79 10.78
C GLY A 106 -22.54 -0.39 9.82
N LEU A 107 -21.45 -0.49 9.04
CA LEU A 107 -21.25 -1.60 8.10
C LEU A 107 -20.90 -2.88 8.86
N THR A 108 -21.34 -4.03 8.33
CA THR A 108 -20.95 -5.33 8.87
C THR A 108 -19.47 -5.58 8.62
N TRP A 109 -18.79 -6.17 9.61
CA TRP A 109 -17.40 -6.57 9.49
C TRP A 109 -17.30 -7.88 8.70
N ASP A 110 -16.66 -7.82 7.54
CA ASP A 110 -16.59 -8.91 6.55
C ASP A 110 -15.19 -8.98 5.89
N PHE A 111 -14.15 -8.46 6.58
CA PHE A 111 -12.77 -8.37 6.06
C PHE A 111 -11.72 -8.90 7.07
N SER A 112 -12.13 -9.89 7.87
CA SER A 112 -11.31 -10.53 8.90
C SER A 112 -10.07 -11.19 8.30
N ALA A 113 -10.24 -11.88 7.17
CA ALA A 113 -9.17 -12.66 6.54
C ALA A 113 -8.06 -11.75 5.99
N GLU A 114 -8.44 -10.66 5.34
CA GLU A 114 -7.56 -9.69 4.69
C GLU A 114 -6.80 -8.87 5.73
N VAL A 115 -7.49 -8.36 6.75
CA VAL A 115 -6.86 -7.56 7.80
C VAL A 115 -5.91 -8.42 8.63
N THR A 116 -6.29 -9.65 8.98
CA THR A 116 -5.41 -10.58 9.69
C THR A 116 -4.18 -10.91 8.86
N THR A 117 -4.36 -11.21 7.56
CA THR A 117 -3.24 -11.47 6.66
C THR A 117 -2.29 -10.28 6.60
N ASN A 118 -2.81 -9.06 6.47
CA ASN A 118 -1.98 -7.85 6.43
C ASN A 118 -1.17 -7.69 7.72
N VAL A 119 -1.78 -7.93 8.89
CA VAL A 119 -1.07 -7.90 10.18
C VAL A 119 0.05 -8.95 10.23
N VAL A 120 -0.22 -10.19 9.77
CA VAL A 120 0.79 -11.25 9.71
C VAL A 120 1.97 -10.87 8.82
N VAL A 121 1.70 -10.31 7.62
CA VAL A 121 2.75 -9.85 6.70
C VAL A 121 3.58 -8.72 7.32
N ILE A 122 2.94 -7.76 7.98
CA ILE A 122 3.63 -6.65 8.67
C ILE A 122 4.53 -7.19 9.78
N LEU A 123 4.05 -8.13 10.61
CA LEU A 123 4.85 -8.74 11.66
C LEU A 123 6.02 -9.55 11.11
N ALA A 124 5.80 -10.32 10.04
CA ALA A 124 6.86 -11.07 9.36
C ALA A 124 7.96 -10.12 8.83
N MET A 125 7.56 -9.03 8.17
CA MET A 125 8.50 -8.00 7.70
C MET A 125 9.19 -7.28 8.85
N ALA A 126 8.51 -7.04 9.97
CA ALA A 126 9.11 -6.44 11.16
C ALA A 126 10.17 -7.36 11.79
N LEU A 127 9.96 -8.67 11.80
CA LEU A 127 10.95 -9.65 12.27
C LEU A 127 12.19 -9.68 11.35
N ILE A 128 11.98 -9.69 10.04
CA ILE A 128 13.09 -9.59 9.06
C ILE A 128 13.84 -8.27 9.25
N GLY A 129 13.12 -7.16 9.39
CA GLY A 129 13.67 -5.82 9.60
C GLY A 129 14.45 -5.67 10.91
N ARG A 130 14.00 -6.33 11.98
CA ARG A 130 14.68 -6.33 13.28
C ARG A 130 16.02 -7.06 13.25
N SER A 131 16.17 -8.05 12.37
CA SER A 131 17.26 -9.03 12.44
C SER A 131 18.64 -8.43 12.13
N SER A 132 18.70 -7.31 11.39
CA SER A 132 19.97 -6.71 10.98
C SER A 132 19.85 -5.20 10.73
N THR A 133 20.88 -4.44 11.09
CA THR A 133 21.02 -3.02 10.68
C THR A 133 21.58 -2.88 9.26
N THR A 134 22.14 -3.96 8.72
CA THR A 134 22.69 -4.03 7.36
C THR A 134 21.96 -5.14 6.61
N PHE A 135 21.20 -4.78 5.58
CA PHE A 135 20.42 -5.73 4.79
C PHE A 135 21.23 -6.23 3.58
N PRO A 136 21.64 -7.52 3.56
CA PRO A 136 22.20 -8.13 2.37
C PRO A 136 21.11 -8.32 1.32
N SER A 137 21.48 -8.34 0.03
CA SER A 137 20.52 -8.41 -1.08
C SER A 137 19.60 -9.65 -1.04
N TRP A 138 20.01 -10.74 -0.39
CA TRP A 138 19.17 -11.93 -0.26
C TRP A 138 17.90 -11.66 0.55
N THR A 139 17.88 -10.68 1.48
CA THR A 139 16.67 -10.36 2.26
C THR A 139 15.51 -9.86 1.39
N ALA A 140 15.80 -9.46 0.14
CA ALA A 140 14.76 -9.15 -0.84
C ALA A 140 13.94 -10.39 -1.24
N LEU A 141 14.53 -11.60 -1.25
CA LEU A 141 13.84 -12.83 -1.63
C LEU A 141 12.66 -13.16 -0.71
N PRO A 142 12.82 -13.29 0.62
CA PRO A 142 11.69 -13.55 1.50
C PRO A 142 10.67 -12.40 1.48
N ALA A 143 11.11 -11.15 1.32
CA ALA A 143 10.22 -10.00 1.22
C ALA A 143 9.34 -10.06 -0.05
N ILE A 144 9.90 -10.43 -1.20
CA ILE A 144 9.15 -10.62 -2.45
C ILE A 144 8.18 -11.80 -2.34
N THR A 145 8.62 -12.91 -1.72
CA THR A 145 7.79 -14.11 -1.56
C THR A 145 6.61 -13.93 -0.60
N LEU A 146 6.69 -12.99 0.34
CA LEU A 146 5.56 -12.70 1.23
C LEU A 146 4.33 -12.19 0.47
N TYR A 147 4.49 -11.57 -0.69
CA TYR A 147 3.39 -11.06 -1.51
C TYR A 147 2.51 -12.17 -2.13
N PRO A 148 3.04 -13.17 -2.87
CA PRO A 148 2.22 -14.29 -3.31
C PRO A 148 1.72 -15.15 -2.13
N LEU A 149 2.50 -15.23 -1.05
CA LEU A 149 2.09 -15.95 0.16
C LEU A 149 0.89 -15.29 0.83
N SER A 150 0.80 -13.96 0.86
CA SER A 150 -0.36 -13.26 1.43
C SER A 150 -1.64 -13.56 0.66
N ILE A 151 -1.59 -13.60 -0.67
CA ILE A 151 -2.74 -13.99 -1.50
C ILE A 151 -3.18 -15.42 -1.18
N GLY A 152 -2.22 -16.35 -1.06
CA GLY A 152 -2.51 -17.75 -0.69
C GLY A 152 -3.10 -17.87 0.72
N LEU A 153 -2.63 -17.06 1.67
CA LEU A 153 -3.15 -17.05 3.04
C LEU A 153 -4.60 -16.55 3.09
N ILE A 154 -4.94 -15.50 2.35
CA ILE A 154 -6.33 -15.00 2.25
C ILE A 154 -7.24 -16.09 1.70
N ALA A 155 -6.87 -16.68 0.57
CA ALA A 155 -7.65 -17.77 -0.04
C ALA A 155 -7.82 -18.97 0.90
N TYR A 156 -6.79 -19.30 1.69
CA TYR A 156 -6.84 -20.38 2.68
C TYR A 156 -7.80 -20.06 3.83
N LEU A 157 -7.75 -18.85 4.38
CA LEU A 157 -8.60 -18.40 5.48
C LEU A 157 -10.08 -18.33 5.05
N GLU A 158 -10.35 -17.79 3.86
CA GLU A 158 -11.69 -17.75 3.26
C GLU A 158 -12.26 -19.16 3.05
N THR A 159 -11.47 -20.06 2.45
CA THR A 159 -11.97 -21.40 2.06
C THR A 159 -12.09 -22.36 3.24
N SER A 160 -11.14 -22.33 4.17
CA SER A 160 -11.04 -23.35 5.23
C SER A 160 -11.77 -22.96 6.51
N LEU A 161 -11.75 -21.67 6.87
CA LEU A 161 -12.29 -21.18 8.12
C LEU A 161 -13.59 -20.39 7.93
N GLY A 162 -13.99 -20.11 6.67
CA GLY A 162 -15.16 -19.28 6.37
C GLY A 162 -15.03 -17.86 6.93
N TRP A 163 -13.78 -17.38 7.07
CA TRP A 163 -13.53 -16.03 7.52
C TRP A 163 -13.80 -15.10 6.36
N HIS A 164 -14.85 -14.30 6.53
CA HIS A 164 -15.07 -13.09 5.77
C HIS A 164 -14.44 -11.94 6.56
#